data_AF-A0A060I226-F1
#
_entry.id   AF-A0A060I226-F1
#
_cell.length_a   1.000
_cell.length_b   1.000
_cell.length_c   1.000
_cell.angle_alpha   90.00
_cell.angle_beta   90.00
_cell.angle_gamma   90.00
#
_symmetry.space_group_name_H-M   'P 1'
#
loop_
_entity.id
_entity.type
_entity.pdbx_description
1 polymer ?
#
loop_
_entity_poly.entity_id
_entity_poly.type
_entity_poly.pdbx_seq_one_letter_code
_entity_poly.pdbx_strand_id
1 'polypeptide(L)'
;MIVTEEVLSRFRDKGKVPVRRLPSNLFSNTGDLFFRDDVVSLHQFPTKEEERRAIHVVPVMAFLESVPPLSNDREWIALHHQCGGYHCLQVAMVATMLTPNATIKNGLDNIGKQFYFAQHGNLEPGNMLASSISEYVTALREIELNCECTWRRLSEGLYPIDCTQENLNKIASDAPSLDMMADWRGFTRARYSMDPIIFLLANNSD
;
A
#
# COMPACT_ATOMS: atom_id res chain seq x y z
N MET A 1 2.90 -2.82 16.08
CA MET A 1 2.74 -1.91 17.22
C MET A 1 1.58 -0.99 16.89
N ILE A 2 0.51 -1.10 17.66
CA ILE A 2 -0.75 -0.39 17.43
C ILE A 2 -0.49 1.11 17.59
N VAL A 3 -1.00 1.95 16.69
CA VAL A 3 -1.07 3.40 16.94
C VAL A 3 -2.00 3.58 18.15
N THR A 4 -1.40 3.72 19.34
CA THR A 4 -2.15 3.73 20.61
C THR A 4 -3.08 4.94 20.71
N GLU A 5 -4.06 4.89 21.61
CA GLU A 5 -4.93 6.04 21.94
C GLU A 5 -4.13 7.34 22.21
N GLU A 6 -2.89 7.23 22.68
CA GLU A 6 -2.02 8.38 22.92
C GLU A 6 -1.53 9.04 21.62
N VAL A 7 -1.35 8.28 20.55
CA VAL A 7 -1.01 8.81 19.23
C VAL A 7 -2.28 9.32 18.54
N LEU A 8 -3.39 8.56 18.61
CA LEU A 8 -4.71 8.97 18.11
C LEU A 8 -5.19 10.28 18.76
N SER A 9 -5.01 10.46 20.06
CA SER A 9 -5.34 11.72 20.75
C SER A 9 -4.47 12.89 20.28
N ARG A 10 -3.19 12.66 19.97
CA ARG A 10 -2.33 13.69 19.35
C ARG A 10 -2.76 14.07 17.92
N PHE A 11 -3.40 13.15 17.18
CA PHE A 11 -3.98 13.44 15.86
C PHE A 11 -5.34 14.17 15.96
N ARG A 12 -6.13 13.94 17.00
CA ARG A 12 -7.46 14.58 17.16
C ARG A 12 -7.41 16.09 17.35
N ASP A 13 -6.40 16.60 18.07
CA ASP A 13 -6.39 18.01 18.51
C ASP A 13 -5.60 18.97 17.60
N LYS A 14 -4.83 18.47 16.60
CA LYS A 14 -3.83 19.29 15.87
C LYS A 14 -4.03 19.42 14.37
N GLY A 15 -5.12 18.88 13.82
CA GLY A 15 -5.30 18.81 12.36
C GLY A 15 -4.28 17.87 11.71
N LYS A 16 -3.90 18.12 10.45
CA LYS A 16 -2.98 17.25 9.69
C LYS A 16 -1.61 17.16 10.35
N VAL A 17 -1.14 15.94 10.63
CA VAL A 17 0.21 15.67 11.14
C VAL A 17 1.06 15.05 10.04
N PRO A 18 2.24 15.61 9.71
CA PRO A 18 3.13 15.01 8.72
C PRO A 18 3.64 13.64 9.19
N VAL A 19 3.60 12.62 8.32
CA VAL A 19 4.07 11.25 8.65
C VAL A 19 5.54 11.27 9.11
N ARG A 20 6.38 12.06 8.44
CA ARG A 20 7.80 12.26 8.80
C ARG A 20 8.05 12.86 10.19
N ARG A 21 7.03 13.40 10.86
CA ARG A 21 7.13 13.97 12.22
C ARG A 21 6.68 12.97 13.29
N LEU A 22 6.21 11.80 12.91
CA LEU A 22 5.84 10.77 13.87
C LEU A 22 7.10 10.18 14.52
N PRO A 23 7.06 9.90 15.84
CA PRO A 23 8.16 9.23 16.52
C PRO A 23 8.51 7.89 15.82
N SER A 24 9.80 7.64 15.61
CA SER A 24 10.29 6.43 14.94
C SER A 24 9.87 5.15 15.66
N ASN A 25 9.76 5.20 16.99
CA ASN A 25 9.29 4.10 17.82
C ASN A 25 7.78 3.80 17.68
N LEU A 26 7.06 4.44 16.76
CA LEU A 26 5.71 4.04 16.39
C LEU A 26 5.69 3.15 15.16
N PHE A 27 6.75 3.18 14.36
CA PHE A 27 6.80 2.44 13.12
C PHE A 27 7.17 0.98 13.37
N SER A 28 6.38 0.07 12.82
CA SER A 28 6.68 -1.37 12.78
C SER A 28 7.17 -1.76 11.39
N ASN A 29 7.97 -2.82 11.29
CA ASN A 29 8.35 -3.38 9.99
C ASN A 29 7.19 -4.21 9.42
N THR A 30 6.99 -4.12 8.10
CA THR A 30 5.84 -4.76 7.42
C THR A 30 5.85 -6.28 7.51
N GLY A 31 7.04 -6.89 7.36
CA GLY A 31 7.24 -8.35 7.47
C GLY A 31 6.69 -8.92 8.79
N ASP A 32 6.88 -8.19 9.88
CA ASP A 32 6.46 -8.62 11.21
C ASP A 32 4.97 -8.45 11.49
N LEU A 33 4.19 -7.82 10.61
CA LEU A 33 2.77 -7.51 10.87
C LEU A 33 1.82 -8.13 9.86
N PHE A 34 2.19 -8.14 8.58
CA PHE A 34 1.26 -8.50 7.51
C PHE A 34 1.56 -9.86 6.86
N PHE A 35 2.79 -10.37 7.02
CA PHE A 35 3.28 -11.56 6.31
C PHE A 35 3.75 -12.67 7.27
N ARG A 36 3.28 -12.66 8.53
CA ARG A 36 3.73 -13.58 9.59
C ARG A 36 3.59 -15.06 9.25
N ASP A 37 2.59 -15.41 8.44
CA ASP A 37 2.26 -16.79 8.08
C ASP A 37 2.74 -17.18 6.67
N ASP A 38 3.33 -16.23 5.91
CA ASP A 38 3.85 -16.48 4.55
C ASP A 38 5.25 -17.11 4.55
N VAL A 39 5.69 -17.65 5.69
CA VAL A 39 6.85 -18.55 5.76
C VAL A 39 6.44 -19.91 5.18
N VAL A 40 6.13 -19.92 3.88
CA VAL A 40 6.18 -21.14 3.09
C VAL A 40 7.59 -21.68 3.31
N SER A 41 7.69 -22.93 3.79
CA SER A 41 8.96 -23.64 3.91
C SER A 41 9.50 -23.90 2.51
N LEU A 42 9.98 -22.85 1.86
CA LEU A 42 10.71 -22.89 0.61
C LEU A 42 11.94 -23.77 0.82
N HIS A 43 12.39 -24.43 -0.24
CA HIS A 43 13.67 -25.14 -0.22
C HIS A 43 14.78 -24.21 0.31
N GLN A 44 15.89 -24.75 0.83
CA GLN A 44 17.03 -23.94 1.29
C GLN A 44 17.53 -22.92 0.25
N PHE A 45 17.24 -23.16 -1.03
CA PHE A 45 17.44 -22.23 -2.14
C PHE A 45 16.26 -22.34 -3.12
N PRO A 46 15.19 -21.56 -2.94
CA PRO A 46 14.08 -21.58 -3.89
C PRO A 46 14.52 -20.98 -5.24
N THR A 47 13.94 -21.47 -6.31
CA THR A 47 14.04 -20.84 -7.62
C THR A 47 13.23 -19.53 -7.64
N LYS A 48 13.59 -18.61 -8.53
CA LYS A 48 12.85 -17.34 -8.71
C LYS A 48 11.36 -17.55 -9.00
N GLU A 49 11.02 -18.65 -9.67
CA GLU A 49 9.64 -19.01 -10.00
C GLU A 49 8.86 -19.51 -8.79
N GLU A 50 9.51 -20.24 -7.88
CA GLU A 50 8.91 -20.69 -6.61
C GLU A 50 8.64 -19.50 -5.69
N GLU A 51 9.62 -18.60 -5.54
CA GLU A 51 9.42 -17.36 -4.78
C GLU A 51 8.29 -16.52 -5.35
N ARG A 52 8.29 -16.30 -6.67
CA ARG A 52 7.23 -15.55 -7.35
C ARG A 52 5.86 -16.18 -7.12
N ARG A 53 5.74 -17.51 -7.09
CA ARG A 53 4.45 -18.18 -6.83
C ARG A 53 3.94 -17.96 -5.40
N ALA A 54 4.85 -17.83 -4.44
CA ALA A 54 4.56 -17.61 -3.03
C ALA A 54 4.20 -16.15 -2.71
N ILE A 55 4.37 -15.22 -3.65
CA ILE A 55 3.99 -13.82 -3.42
C ILE A 55 2.47 -13.68 -3.26
N HIS A 56 2.09 -13.11 -2.13
CA HIS A 56 0.77 -12.61 -1.84
C HIS A 56 0.84 -11.12 -1.58
N VAL A 57 -0.24 -10.42 -1.94
CA VAL A 57 -0.38 -9.01 -1.61
C VAL A 57 -1.40 -8.78 -0.50
N VAL A 58 -1.12 -7.76 0.31
CA VAL A 58 -2.03 -7.23 1.32
C VAL A 58 -2.48 -5.85 0.89
N PRO A 59 -3.78 -5.65 0.59
CA PRO A 59 -4.28 -4.33 0.29
C PRO A 59 -4.34 -3.48 1.56
N VAL A 60 -3.82 -2.27 1.47
CA VAL A 60 -3.86 -1.28 2.55
C VAL A 60 -4.31 0.06 1.99
N MET A 61 -5.00 0.83 2.82
CA MET A 61 -5.17 2.26 2.58
C MET A 61 -4.17 3.00 3.44
N ALA A 62 -3.38 3.88 2.84
CA ALA A 62 -2.22 4.49 3.47
C ALA A 62 -2.20 6.00 3.31
N PHE A 63 -1.64 6.65 4.33
CA PHE A 63 -1.21 8.04 4.30
C PHE A 63 0.32 8.12 4.23
N LEU A 64 0.85 8.82 3.23
CA LEU A 64 2.30 9.00 3.05
C LEU A 64 2.80 10.36 3.51
N GLU A 65 2.00 11.41 3.31
CA GLU A 65 2.45 12.78 3.55
C GLU A 65 1.91 13.29 4.87
N SER A 66 0.59 13.20 5.05
CA SER A 66 -0.08 13.75 6.21
C SER A 66 -1.25 12.89 6.66
N VAL A 67 -1.32 12.63 7.96
CA VAL A 67 -2.39 11.86 8.58
C VAL A 67 -3.47 12.82 9.06
N PRO A 68 -4.73 12.70 8.60
CA PRO A 68 -5.85 13.44 9.17
C PRO A 68 -6.22 12.87 10.55
N PRO A 69 -7.13 13.52 11.31
CA PRO A 69 -7.76 12.85 12.45
C PRO A 69 -8.40 11.53 11.98
N LEU A 70 -8.03 10.43 12.62
CA LEU A 70 -8.48 9.09 12.26
C LEU A 70 -9.60 8.64 13.21
N SER A 71 -10.58 7.94 12.65
CA SER A 71 -11.62 7.26 13.41
C SER A 71 -11.07 6.02 14.14
N ASN A 72 -11.71 5.65 15.25
CA ASN A 72 -11.37 4.45 16.04
C ASN A 72 -12.09 3.17 15.55
N ASP A 73 -12.82 3.25 14.44
CA ASP A 73 -13.55 2.13 13.85
C ASP A 73 -12.63 1.13 13.12
N ARG A 74 -11.40 1.54 12.79
CA ARG A 74 -10.38 0.71 12.16
C ARG A 74 -9.05 0.85 12.89
N GLU A 75 -8.27 -0.21 12.84
CA GLU A 75 -6.89 -0.18 13.33
C GLU A 75 -5.99 0.53 12.33
N TRP A 76 -5.22 1.50 12.84
CA TRP A 76 -4.22 2.23 12.08
C TRP A 76 -2.83 1.90 12.60
N ILE A 77 -1.90 1.71 11.68
CA ILE A 77 -0.56 1.20 11.94
C ILE A 77 0.43 2.15 11.26
N ALA A 78 1.37 2.68 12.03
CA ALA A 78 2.55 3.32 11.46
C ALA A 78 3.54 2.22 11.06
N LEU A 79 4.00 2.22 9.81
CA LEU A 79 4.84 1.16 9.28
C LEU A 79 5.95 1.69 8.36
N HIS A 80 7.10 1.02 8.43
CA HIS A 80 8.14 1.10 7.42
C HIS A 80 8.01 -0.14 6.52
N HIS A 81 7.84 0.11 5.24
CA HIS A 81 7.75 -0.94 4.23
C HIS A 81 9.03 -0.97 3.40
N GLN A 82 9.72 -2.10 3.43
CA GLN A 82 10.82 -2.37 2.52
C GLN A 82 10.25 -2.66 1.15
N CYS A 83 10.72 -1.93 0.16
CA CYS A 83 10.30 -2.07 -1.23
C CYS A 83 11.50 -1.79 -2.15
N GLY A 84 11.30 -1.91 -3.45
CA GLY A 84 12.31 -1.54 -4.42
C GLY A 84 13.42 -2.58 -4.65
N GLY A 85 13.13 -3.86 -4.43
CA GLY A 85 14.07 -4.96 -4.71
C GLY A 85 15.47 -4.66 -4.19
N TYR A 86 16.46 -4.77 -5.07
CA TYR A 86 17.90 -4.52 -4.84
C TYR A 86 18.27 -3.13 -4.30
N HIS A 87 17.36 -2.17 -4.32
CA HIS A 87 17.62 -0.83 -3.79
C HIS A 87 17.19 -0.67 -2.33
N CYS A 88 16.52 -1.66 -1.74
CA CYS A 88 16.15 -1.68 -0.32
C CYS A 88 15.48 -0.37 0.14
N LEU A 89 14.59 0.19 -0.68
CA LEU A 89 13.85 1.40 -0.33
C LEU A 89 12.98 1.16 0.90
N GLN A 90 12.79 2.21 1.70
CA GLN A 90 11.93 2.17 2.88
C GLN A 90 10.89 3.27 2.78
N VAL A 91 9.62 2.90 2.69
CA VAL A 91 8.51 3.86 2.66
C VAL A 91 7.83 3.88 4.03
N ALA A 92 7.86 5.05 4.67
CA ALA A 92 7.14 5.32 5.90
C ALA A 92 5.69 5.68 5.58
N MET A 93 4.74 5.04 6.25
CA MET A 93 3.31 5.34 6.08
C MET A 93 2.52 5.11 7.35
N VAL A 94 1.34 5.72 7.44
CA VAL A 94 0.29 5.31 8.38
C VAL A 94 -0.80 4.65 7.57
N ALA A 95 -1.02 3.35 7.79
CA ALA A 95 -1.94 2.58 6.98
C ALA A 95 -2.91 1.76 7.83
N THR A 96 -3.98 1.34 7.17
CA THR A 96 -4.95 0.41 7.71
C THR A 96 -5.15 -0.71 6.71
N MET A 97 -5.21 -1.94 7.20
CA MET A 97 -5.44 -3.11 6.34
C MET A 97 -6.83 -3.04 5.72
N LEU A 98 -6.98 -3.57 4.52
CA LEU A 98 -8.26 -3.82 3.89
C LEU A 98 -8.45 -5.33 3.80
N THR A 99 -9.68 -5.79 4.06
CA THR A 99 -10.05 -7.20 3.89
C THR A 99 -10.35 -7.44 2.42
N PRO A 100 -9.45 -8.11 1.67
CA PRO A 100 -9.59 -8.23 0.23
C PRO A 100 -10.91 -8.90 -0.17
N ASN A 101 -11.56 -8.37 -1.20
CA ASN A 101 -12.70 -9.02 -1.82
C ASN A 101 -12.23 -10.32 -2.49
N ALA A 102 -12.82 -11.45 -2.05
CA ALA A 102 -12.45 -12.78 -2.52
C ALA A 102 -12.54 -12.94 -4.04
N THR A 103 -13.46 -12.23 -4.70
CA THR A 103 -13.65 -12.29 -6.15
C THR A 103 -12.43 -11.80 -6.93
N ILE A 104 -11.73 -10.78 -6.42
CA ILE A 104 -10.59 -10.19 -7.13
C ILE A 104 -9.23 -10.50 -6.47
N LYS A 105 -9.21 -11.15 -5.30
CA LYS A 105 -7.97 -11.44 -4.54
C LYS A 105 -6.91 -12.15 -5.40
N ASN A 106 -7.30 -13.13 -6.20
CA ASN A 106 -6.37 -13.81 -7.11
C ASN A 106 -5.76 -12.84 -8.14
N GLY A 107 -6.55 -11.90 -8.63
CA GLY A 107 -6.08 -10.83 -9.52
C GLY A 107 -5.10 -9.89 -8.82
N LEU A 108 -5.38 -9.49 -7.58
CA LEU A 108 -4.47 -8.68 -6.77
C LEU A 108 -3.13 -9.39 -6.54
N ASP A 109 -3.16 -10.67 -6.20
CA ASP A 109 -1.93 -11.48 -6.03
C ASP A 109 -1.17 -11.59 -7.35
N ASN A 110 -1.85 -11.83 -8.47
CA ASN A 110 -1.20 -11.91 -9.78
C ASN A 110 -0.46 -10.63 -10.16
N ILE A 111 -0.96 -9.46 -9.77
CA ILE A 111 -0.22 -8.20 -9.92
C ILE A 111 1.09 -8.25 -9.12
N GLY A 112 1.04 -8.60 -7.83
CA GLY A 112 2.24 -8.75 -7.02
C GLY A 112 3.25 -9.70 -7.66
N LYS A 113 2.79 -10.85 -8.15
CA LYS A 113 3.62 -11.87 -8.82
C LYS A 113 4.25 -11.37 -10.12
N GLN A 114 3.47 -10.67 -10.95
CA GLN A 114 3.92 -10.17 -12.24
C GLN A 114 5.05 -9.15 -12.08
N PHE A 115 4.94 -8.27 -11.09
CA PHE A 115 5.88 -7.17 -10.86
C PHE A 115 6.92 -7.48 -9.76
N TYR A 116 7.01 -8.72 -9.30
CA TYR A 116 8.06 -9.22 -8.41
C TYR A 116 9.35 -9.55 -9.20
N PHE A 117 10.53 -9.20 -8.68
CA PHE A 117 11.82 -9.23 -9.39
C PHE A 117 11.91 -8.40 -10.67
N ALA A 118 10.94 -7.53 -10.91
CA ALA A 118 11.01 -6.70 -12.10
C ALA A 118 12.16 -5.68 -11.93
N GLN A 119 12.73 -5.17 -13.02
CA GLN A 119 13.78 -4.12 -13.00
C GLN A 119 13.30 -2.78 -12.40
N HIS A 120 12.19 -2.79 -11.66
CA HIS A 120 11.51 -1.66 -11.06
C HIS A 120 11.98 -1.36 -9.63
N GLY A 121 13.06 -2.01 -9.19
CA GLY A 121 13.62 -1.90 -7.85
C GLY A 121 13.92 -0.44 -7.43
N ASN A 122 14.29 0.46 -8.33
CA ASN A 122 14.17 1.87 -8.01
C ASN A 122 14.05 2.63 -9.30
N LEU A 123 12.81 2.87 -9.68
CA LEU A 123 12.52 3.92 -10.62
C LEU A 123 12.20 5.11 -9.70
N GLU A 124 13.18 5.99 -9.47
CA GLU A 124 12.81 7.39 -9.25
C GLU A 124 11.73 7.71 -10.29
N PRO A 125 10.70 8.52 -9.99
CA PRO A 125 9.62 8.75 -10.95
C PRO A 125 10.08 9.12 -12.38
N GLY A 126 11.32 9.60 -12.54
CA GLY A 126 11.97 9.86 -13.84
C GLY A 126 12.64 8.68 -14.55
N ASN A 127 12.92 7.56 -13.88
CA ASN A 127 13.58 6.38 -14.47
C ASN A 127 12.58 5.31 -14.93
N MET A 128 11.29 5.48 -14.63
CA MET A 128 10.27 4.48 -14.92
C MET A 128 10.02 4.33 -16.42
N LEU A 129 10.20 3.12 -16.96
CA LEU A 129 9.90 2.86 -18.37
C LEU A 129 8.40 3.02 -18.61
N ALA A 130 8.04 3.78 -19.65
CA ALA A 130 6.65 3.99 -20.04
C ALA A 130 5.92 2.66 -20.34
N SER A 131 6.62 1.67 -20.89
CA SER A 131 6.08 0.31 -21.10
C SER A 131 5.68 -0.36 -19.80
N SER A 132 6.49 -0.25 -18.74
CA SER A 132 6.19 -0.83 -17.43
C SER A 132 5.00 -0.14 -16.76
N ILE A 133 4.89 1.19 -16.90
CA ILE A 133 3.69 1.93 -16.47
C ILE A 133 2.46 1.39 -17.21
N SER A 134 2.57 1.24 -18.54
CA SER A 134 1.48 0.75 -19.38
C SER A 134 1.06 -0.68 -19.02
N GLU A 135 2.02 -1.56 -18.74
CA GLU A 135 1.77 -2.93 -18.29
C GLU A 135 1.05 -2.96 -16.94
N TYR A 136 1.49 -2.13 -15.99
CA TYR A 136 0.85 -2.03 -14.68
C TYR A 136 -0.59 -1.50 -14.77
N VAL A 137 -0.79 -0.42 -15.55
CA VAL A 137 -2.13 0.13 -15.81
C VAL A 137 -3.02 -0.91 -16.50
N THR A 138 -2.48 -1.71 -17.42
CA THR A 138 -3.24 -2.77 -18.11
C THR A 138 -3.65 -3.86 -17.13
N ALA A 139 -2.71 -4.36 -16.31
CA ALA A 139 -2.98 -5.39 -15.30
C ALA A 139 -4.05 -4.94 -14.29
N LEU A 140 -4.03 -3.68 -13.86
CA LEU A 140 -5.09 -3.12 -13.02
C LEU A 140 -6.45 -3.07 -13.73
N ARG A 141 -6.47 -2.65 -15.00
CA ARG A 141 -7.72 -2.56 -15.78
C ARG A 141 -8.38 -3.91 -16.01
N GLU A 142 -7.61 -4.99 -16.14
CA GLU A 142 -8.14 -6.36 -16.26
C GLU A 142 -8.97 -6.79 -15.04
N ILE A 143 -8.71 -6.19 -13.88
CA ILE A 143 -9.49 -6.39 -12.64
C ILE A 143 -10.32 -5.15 -12.27
N GLU A 144 -10.59 -4.30 -13.25
CA GLU A 144 -11.41 -3.08 -13.15
C GLU A 144 -10.91 -2.03 -12.16
N LEU A 145 -9.60 -1.97 -11.91
CA LEU A 145 -8.94 -0.97 -11.07
C LEU A 145 -8.14 0.04 -11.91
N ASN A 146 -7.71 1.13 -11.30
CA ASN A 146 -6.94 2.19 -11.96
C ASN A 146 -5.96 2.91 -11.02
N CYS A 147 -4.93 3.53 -11.61
CA CYS A 147 -3.88 4.27 -10.93
C CYS A 147 -3.47 5.53 -11.72
N GLU A 148 -4.44 6.32 -12.19
CA GLU A 148 -4.22 7.47 -13.09
C GLU A 148 -3.29 8.53 -12.48
N CYS A 149 -3.33 8.69 -11.15
CA CYS A 149 -2.52 9.69 -10.46
C CYS A 149 -1.35 9.07 -9.69
N THR A 150 -1.57 7.87 -9.17
CA THR A 150 -0.71 7.24 -8.17
C THR A 150 0.43 6.40 -8.73
N TRP A 151 0.42 6.09 -10.04
CA TRP A 151 1.43 5.24 -10.71
C TRP A 151 2.89 5.65 -10.45
N ARG A 152 3.16 6.93 -10.17
CA ARG A 152 4.52 7.43 -9.85
C ARG A 152 5.12 6.82 -8.58
N ARG A 153 4.30 6.14 -7.77
CA ARG A 153 4.71 5.42 -6.56
C ARG A 153 4.98 3.93 -6.81
N LEU A 154 4.82 3.45 -8.04
CA LEU A 154 5.02 2.05 -8.37
C LEU A 154 6.46 1.64 -8.10
N SER A 155 6.63 0.67 -7.21
CA SER A 155 7.90 0.06 -6.86
C SER A 155 7.66 -1.41 -6.54
N GLU A 156 8.67 -2.26 -6.69
CA GLU A 156 8.56 -3.66 -6.26
C GLU A 156 8.20 -3.73 -4.77
N GLY A 157 7.22 -4.56 -4.39
CA GLY A 157 6.68 -4.60 -3.03
C GLY A 157 5.61 -3.53 -2.74
N LEU A 158 5.52 -2.46 -3.55
CA LEU A 158 4.62 -1.34 -3.33
C LEU A 158 3.85 -0.98 -4.61
N TYR A 159 2.65 -1.53 -4.78
CA TYR A 159 1.86 -1.38 -6.01
C TYR A 159 0.67 -0.40 -5.80
N PRO A 160 0.73 0.83 -6.37
CA PRO A 160 -0.23 1.90 -6.09
C PRO A 160 -1.54 1.82 -6.88
N ILE A 161 -2.65 2.13 -6.22
CA ILE A 161 -3.98 2.25 -6.80
C ILE A 161 -4.59 3.59 -6.34
N ASP A 162 -5.33 4.26 -7.23
CA ASP A 162 -5.97 5.52 -6.87
C ASP A 162 -7.01 5.29 -5.77
N CYS A 163 -6.99 6.12 -4.72
CA CYS A 163 -7.91 6.01 -3.59
C CYS A 163 -9.27 6.64 -3.93
N THR A 164 -10.03 5.96 -4.78
CA THR A 164 -11.43 6.30 -5.10
C THR A 164 -12.38 5.33 -4.40
N GLN A 165 -13.60 5.76 -4.12
CA GLN A 165 -14.59 4.89 -3.47
C GLN A 165 -14.90 3.66 -4.33
N GLU A 166 -14.87 3.84 -5.65
CA GLU A 166 -15.03 2.75 -6.61
C GLU A 166 -13.94 1.68 -6.45
N ASN A 167 -12.66 2.09 -6.45
CA ASN A 167 -11.55 1.16 -6.25
C ASN A 167 -11.60 0.51 -4.85
N LEU A 168 -11.91 1.27 -3.80
CA LEU A 168 -12.07 0.72 -2.45
C LEU A 168 -13.15 -0.36 -2.39
N ASN A 169 -14.33 -0.09 -2.93
CA ASN A 169 -15.45 -1.04 -2.92
C ASN A 169 -15.15 -2.31 -3.74
N LYS A 170 -14.32 -2.21 -4.78
CA LYS A 170 -13.86 -3.36 -5.55
C LYS A 170 -12.84 -4.19 -4.76
N ILE A 171 -11.87 -3.52 -4.16
CA ILE A 171 -10.73 -4.15 -3.47
C ILE A 171 -11.11 -4.77 -2.14
N ALA A 172 -11.99 -4.12 -1.38
CA ALA A 172 -12.18 -4.43 0.03
C ALA A 172 -13.65 -4.73 0.35
N SER A 173 -13.88 -5.81 1.09
CA SER A 173 -15.21 -6.14 1.63
C SER A 173 -15.61 -5.23 2.81
N ASP A 174 -14.62 -4.63 3.46
CA ASP A 174 -14.72 -3.70 4.58
C ASP A 174 -14.28 -2.27 4.18
N ALA A 175 -14.56 -1.90 2.92
CA ALA A 175 -14.18 -0.62 2.34
C ALA A 175 -14.67 0.56 3.20
N PRO A 176 -13.77 1.45 3.68
CA PRO A 176 -14.16 2.64 4.40
C PRO A 176 -14.85 3.65 3.46
N SER A 177 -15.73 4.48 4.02
CA SER A 177 -16.30 5.62 3.31
C SER A 177 -15.26 6.75 3.23
N LEU A 178 -14.88 7.15 2.02
CA LEU A 178 -13.98 8.28 1.80
C LEU A 178 -14.56 9.60 2.28
N ASP A 179 -15.89 9.78 2.20
CA ASP A 179 -16.55 11.00 2.64
C ASP A 179 -16.41 11.20 4.15
N MET A 180 -16.45 10.11 4.92
CA MET A 180 -16.16 10.14 6.37
C MET A 180 -14.70 10.47 6.70
N MET A 181 -13.80 10.32 5.73
CA MET A 181 -12.39 10.73 5.83
C MET A 181 -12.14 12.13 5.22
N ALA A 182 -13.10 12.66 4.45
CA ALA A 182 -13.05 13.92 3.72
C ALA A 182 -13.74 15.10 4.44
N ASP A 183 -14.32 14.87 5.62
CA ASP A 183 -14.98 15.88 6.46
C ASP A 183 -14.05 17.04 6.91
N TRP A 184 -12.77 17.00 6.55
CA TRP A 184 -11.79 18.03 6.87
C TRP A 184 -11.45 18.98 5.72
N ARG A 185 -12.49 19.52 5.06
CA ARG A 185 -12.52 20.71 4.17
C ARG A 185 -12.74 20.48 2.67
N GLY A 186 -13.34 19.38 2.22
CA GLY A 186 -13.96 19.32 0.87
C GLY A 186 -13.04 19.60 -0.35
N PHE A 187 -11.72 19.56 -0.20
CA PHE A 187 -10.76 19.82 -1.29
C PHE A 187 -10.14 18.56 -1.88
N THR A 188 -10.35 17.40 -1.29
CA THR A 188 -9.99 16.13 -1.91
C THR A 188 -11.05 15.81 -2.94
N ARG A 189 -10.91 16.34 -4.17
CA ARG A 189 -11.43 15.61 -5.33
C ARG A 189 -10.66 14.29 -5.32
N ALA A 190 -11.20 13.26 -4.66
CA ALA A 190 -10.54 11.98 -4.39
C ALA A 190 -9.90 11.35 -5.64
N ARG A 191 -10.42 11.68 -6.82
CA ARG A 191 -9.88 11.24 -8.11
C ARG A 191 -8.45 11.72 -8.42
N TYR A 192 -7.95 12.81 -7.81
CA TYR A 192 -6.62 13.38 -8.14
C TYR A 192 -5.73 13.65 -6.91
N SER A 193 -6.00 13.00 -5.78
CA SER A 193 -5.14 13.12 -4.61
C SER A 193 -4.03 12.07 -4.64
N MET A 194 -2.83 12.46 -4.22
CA MET A 194 -1.73 11.53 -3.96
C MET A 194 -1.80 10.95 -2.53
N ASP A 195 -2.75 11.42 -1.71
CA ASP A 195 -2.91 11.07 -0.30
C ASP A 195 -4.39 11.24 0.14
N PRO A 196 -5.11 10.22 0.63
CA PRO A 196 -4.67 8.83 0.81
C PRO A 196 -4.47 8.10 -0.53
N ILE A 197 -3.77 6.97 -0.45
CA ILE A 197 -3.47 6.06 -1.55
C ILE A 197 -3.81 4.63 -1.14
N ILE A 198 -4.23 3.78 -2.08
CA ILE A 198 -4.35 2.35 -1.86
C ILE A 198 -3.05 1.70 -2.33
N PHE A 199 -2.47 0.83 -1.52
CA PHE A 199 -1.34 0.00 -1.94
C PHE A 199 -1.69 -1.47 -1.85
N LEU A 200 -1.18 -2.24 -2.79
CA LEU A 200 -0.96 -3.67 -2.59
C LEU A 200 0.48 -3.81 -2.08
N LEU A 201 0.64 -4.21 -0.82
CA LEU A 201 1.94 -4.49 -0.23
C LEU A 201 2.32 -5.95 -0.49
N ALA A 202 3.56 -6.22 -0.90
CA ALA A 202 4.12 -7.56 -0.97
C ALA A 202 5.46 -7.60 -0.24
N ASN A 203 5.91 -8.81 0.12
CA ASN A 203 7.30 -8.99 0.52
C ASN A 203 8.24 -8.53 -0.60
N ASN A 204 9.29 -7.83 -0.20
CA ASN A 204 10.37 -7.46 -1.09
C ASN A 204 11.26 -8.67 -1.38
N SER A 205 11.93 -8.68 -2.52
CA SER A 205 12.82 -9.78 -2.93
C SER A 205 14.21 -9.78 -2.29
N ASP A 206 14.56 -8.73 -1.52
CA ASP A 206 15.80 -8.60 -0.74
C ASP A 206 15.60 -8.91 0.75
#